data_AF-A0A286D9Q4-F1
#
_entry.id   AF-A0A286D9Q4-F1
#
_cell.length_a   1.000
_cell.length_b   1.000
_cell.length_c   1.000
_cell.angle_alpha   90.00
_cell.angle_beta   90.00
_cell.angle_gamma   90.00
#
_symmetry.space_group_name_H-M   'P 1'
#
loop_
_entity.id
_entity.type
_entity.pdbx_description
1 polymer ?
#
loop_
_entity_poly.entity_id
_entity_poly.type
_entity_poly.pdbx_seq_one_letter_code
_entity_poly.pdbx_strand_id
1 'polypeptide(L)'
;MNRYFIPRPAIRSRMSAIIRGQAMRIHIRAVMLLALAWLVPMSADALNSRQRSKLEEIQNAYAAAIRWGDFESAWQLVDPEYRAEQPMTDLEFGRYEQVQVSGYRDINVSADPDGTMVRNIELRVINKHTMAERTLRYRERWKWDAEAKRWWLVVGLPDLWQGQ
;
A
#
# COMPACT_ATOMS: atom_id res chain seq x y z
N MET A 1 -68.41 68.54 -37.63
CA MET A 1 -67.59 68.75 -36.42
C MET A 1 -67.02 67.41 -35.98
N ASN A 2 -65.70 67.28 -36.03
CA ASN A 2 -64.93 66.05 -35.99
C ASN A 2 -64.45 65.78 -34.56
N ARG A 3 -64.70 64.60 -33.97
CA ARG A 3 -63.93 64.12 -32.81
C ARG A 3 -63.58 62.64 -32.97
N TYR A 4 -62.27 62.47 -33.10
CA TYR A 4 -61.48 61.31 -33.39
C TYR A 4 -61.63 60.15 -32.39
N PHE A 5 -61.76 58.95 -32.97
CA PHE A 5 -61.53 57.66 -32.36
C PHE A 5 -60.02 57.43 -32.21
N ILE A 6 -59.55 57.14 -31.00
CA ILE A 6 -58.15 56.75 -30.73
C ILE A 6 -58.15 55.39 -30.01
N PRO A 7 -57.67 54.31 -30.63
CA PRO A 7 -57.46 53.04 -29.93
C PRO A 7 -56.18 53.08 -29.09
N ARG A 8 -56.25 52.54 -27.86
CA ARG A 8 -55.09 52.36 -26.98
C ARG A 8 -54.24 51.17 -27.45
N PRO A 9 -52.90 51.28 -27.53
CA PRO A 9 -52.06 50.13 -27.83
C PRO A 9 -51.90 49.23 -26.61
N ALA A 10 -52.08 47.92 -26.82
CA ALA A 10 -51.75 46.89 -25.85
C ALA A 10 -50.23 46.72 -25.75
N ILE A 11 -49.65 47.06 -24.60
CA ILE A 11 -48.25 46.80 -24.28
C ILE A 11 -48.14 45.31 -23.93
N ARG A 12 -47.90 44.45 -24.92
CA ARG A 12 -47.55 43.04 -24.69
C ARG A 12 -46.09 42.94 -24.24
N SER A 13 -45.92 42.33 -23.08
CA SER A 13 -44.69 41.91 -22.42
C SER A 13 -43.59 41.42 -23.38
N ARG A 14 -42.47 42.14 -23.40
CA ARG A 14 -41.19 41.68 -23.99
C ARG A 14 -40.09 41.44 -22.95
N MET A 15 -40.42 41.41 -21.65
CA MET A 15 -39.41 41.30 -20.58
C MET A 15 -39.16 39.86 -20.09
N SER A 16 -39.98 38.88 -20.48
CA SER A 16 -39.90 37.52 -19.92
C SER A 16 -39.04 36.53 -20.72
N ALA A 17 -38.47 36.91 -21.87
CA ALA A 17 -37.67 35.99 -22.71
C ALA A 17 -36.16 36.11 -22.47
N ILE A 18 -35.66 37.32 -22.18
CA ILE A 18 -34.22 37.59 -22.02
C ILE A 18 -33.67 36.99 -20.71
N ILE A 19 -34.49 36.94 -19.66
CA ILE A 19 -34.11 36.41 -18.33
C ILE A 19 -33.96 34.87 -18.37
N ARG A 20 -34.77 34.16 -19.18
CA ARG A 20 -34.77 32.68 -19.25
C ARG A 20 -33.52 32.09 -19.92
N GLY A 21 -32.97 32.77 -20.94
CA GLY A 21 -31.74 32.32 -21.62
C GLY A 21 -30.46 32.53 -20.81
N GLN A 22 -30.43 33.56 -19.93
CA GLN A 22 -29.31 33.84 -19.05
C GLN A 22 -29.24 32.84 -17.88
N ALA A 23 -30.38 32.51 -17.26
CA ALA A 23 -30.45 31.53 -16.18
C ALA A 23 -30.02 30.12 -16.63
N MET A 24 -30.49 29.67 -17.81
CA MET A 24 -30.13 28.34 -18.35
C MET A 24 -28.61 28.18 -18.58
N ARG A 25 -27.93 29.23 -19.07
CA ARG A 25 -26.48 29.23 -19.31
C ARG A 25 -25.67 29.24 -18.01
N ILE A 26 -26.20 29.85 -16.95
CA ILE A 26 -25.61 29.83 -15.61
C ILE A 26 -25.77 28.45 -14.98
N HIS A 27 -26.93 27.81 -15.12
CA HIS A 27 -27.17 26.45 -14.60
C HIS A 27 -26.31 25.40 -15.29
N ILE A 28 -26.13 25.46 -16.62
CA ILE A 28 -25.26 24.51 -17.35
C ILE A 28 -23.79 24.68 -16.95
N ARG A 29 -23.32 25.92 -16.76
CA ARG A 29 -21.95 26.19 -16.27
C ARG A 29 -21.77 25.75 -14.82
N ALA A 30 -22.76 25.97 -13.97
CA ALA A 30 -22.74 25.53 -12.57
C ALA A 30 -22.73 24.00 -12.46
N VAL A 31 -23.51 23.30 -13.29
CA VAL A 31 -23.52 21.82 -13.34
C VAL A 31 -22.22 21.26 -13.93
N MET A 32 -21.63 21.88 -14.96
CA MET A 32 -20.32 21.47 -15.48
C MET A 32 -19.18 21.71 -14.48
N LEU A 33 -19.22 22.81 -13.70
CA LEU A 33 -18.26 23.06 -12.62
C LEU A 33 -18.44 22.11 -11.44
N LEU A 34 -19.68 21.69 -11.12
CA LEU A 34 -19.95 20.65 -10.11
C LEU A 34 -19.52 19.25 -10.57
N ALA A 35 -19.68 18.93 -11.86
CA ALA A 35 -19.24 17.64 -12.43
C ALA A 35 -17.71 17.52 -12.50
N LEU A 36 -16.99 18.63 -12.71
CA LEU A 36 -15.52 18.65 -12.71
C LEU A 36 -14.93 18.57 -11.29
N ALA A 37 -15.69 18.98 -10.27
CA ALA A 37 -15.30 18.87 -8.86
C ALA A 37 -15.35 17.43 -8.30
N TRP A 38 -15.92 16.48 -9.05
CA TRP A 38 -15.98 15.06 -8.67
C TRP A 38 -14.79 14.24 -9.17
N LEU A 39 -13.91 14.83 -9.99
CA LEU A 39 -12.64 14.21 -10.36
C LEU A 39 -11.61 14.50 -9.25
N VAL A 40 -11.87 13.96 -8.05
CA VAL A 40 -10.91 14.05 -6.94
C VAL A 40 -9.70 13.19 -7.34
N PRO A 41 -8.50 13.78 -7.56
CA PRO A 41 -7.31 12.95 -7.68
C PRO A 41 -7.16 12.17 -6.38
N MET A 42 -6.99 10.84 -6.46
CA MET A 42 -6.62 10.06 -5.28
C MET A 42 -5.40 10.73 -4.66
N SER A 43 -5.55 11.25 -3.44
CA SER A 43 -4.47 11.95 -2.76
C SER A 43 -3.30 11.00 -2.51
N ALA A 44 -2.09 11.53 -2.52
CA ALA A 44 -0.86 10.77 -2.24
C ALA A 44 -0.95 10.02 -0.89
N ASP A 45 -1.68 10.56 0.08
CA ASP A 45 -1.96 9.92 1.38
C ASP A 45 -2.71 8.59 1.27
N ALA A 46 -3.67 8.48 0.35
CA ALA A 46 -4.46 7.25 0.17
C ALA A 46 -3.60 6.11 -0.43
N LEU A 47 -2.73 6.46 -1.39
CA LEU A 47 -1.74 5.53 -1.96
C LEU A 47 -0.76 5.02 -0.89
N ASN A 48 -0.25 5.93 -0.05
CA ASN A 48 0.66 5.60 1.03
C ASN A 48 -0.01 4.71 2.11
N SER A 49 -1.27 5.01 2.47
CA SER A 49 -2.06 4.16 3.38
C SER A 49 -2.19 2.72 2.88
N ARG A 50 -2.52 2.53 1.59
CA ARG A 50 -2.66 1.20 1.00
C ARG A 50 -1.34 0.43 0.97
N GLN A 51 -0.24 1.10 0.65
CA GLN A 51 1.09 0.48 0.69
C GLN A 51 1.44 0.03 2.11
N ARG A 52 1.17 0.85 3.13
CA ARG A 52 1.40 0.49 4.54
C ARG A 52 0.57 -0.72 4.98
N SER A 53 -0.72 -0.78 4.66
CA SER A 53 -1.54 -1.96 5.00
C SER A 53 -1.04 -3.24 4.33
N LYS A 54 -0.60 -3.16 3.06
CA LYS A 54 0.03 -4.30 2.36
C LYS A 54 1.35 -4.71 3.00
N LEU A 55 2.12 -3.75 3.51
CA LEU A 55 3.37 -4.03 4.21
C LEU A 55 3.10 -4.80 5.50
N GLU A 56 2.15 -4.32 6.31
CA GLU A 56 1.77 -4.96 7.57
C GLU A 56 1.27 -6.39 7.33
N GLU A 57 0.42 -6.60 6.33
CA GLU A 57 -0.07 -7.92 5.94
C GLU A 57 1.08 -8.88 5.61
N ILE A 58 2.00 -8.47 4.72
CA ILE A 58 3.09 -9.34 4.28
C ILE A 58 4.12 -9.59 5.39
N GLN A 59 4.38 -8.59 6.23
CA GLN A 59 5.27 -8.72 7.39
C GLN A 59 4.69 -9.67 8.44
N ASN A 60 3.37 -9.65 8.64
CA ASN A 60 2.69 -10.59 9.52
C ASN A 60 2.75 -12.02 8.96
N ALA A 61 2.51 -12.18 7.65
CA ALA A 61 2.63 -13.47 6.98
C ALA A 61 4.06 -14.04 7.09
N TYR A 62 5.08 -13.22 6.81
CA TYR A 62 6.49 -13.60 6.95
C TYR A 62 6.83 -13.98 8.39
N ALA A 63 6.47 -13.13 9.36
CA ALA A 63 6.75 -13.39 10.76
C ALA A 63 6.02 -14.64 11.28
N ALA A 64 4.81 -14.93 10.79
CA ALA A 64 4.10 -16.17 11.11
C ALA A 64 4.82 -17.39 10.53
N ALA A 65 5.23 -17.33 9.25
CA ALA A 65 5.96 -18.39 8.59
C ALA A 65 7.27 -18.73 9.34
N ILE A 66 8.07 -17.72 9.69
CA ILE A 66 9.30 -17.92 10.48
C ILE A 66 9.01 -18.52 11.86
N ARG A 67 8.00 -18.01 12.60
CA ARG A 67 7.67 -18.53 13.95
C ARG A 67 7.23 -20.00 13.92
N TRP A 68 6.51 -20.40 12.88
CA TRP A 68 6.02 -21.78 12.75
C TRP A 68 6.99 -22.69 11.99
N GLY A 69 8.13 -22.18 11.55
CA GLY A 69 9.14 -22.95 10.83
C GLY A 69 8.79 -23.26 9.37
N ASP A 70 7.82 -22.54 8.79
CA ASP A 70 7.47 -22.63 7.38
C ASP A 70 8.40 -21.73 6.54
N PHE A 71 9.67 -22.14 6.47
CA PHE A 71 10.72 -21.36 5.78
C PHE A 71 10.55 -21.35 4.27
N GLU A 72 9.87 -22.34 3.69
CA GLU A 72 9.53 -22.37 2.27
C GLU A 72 8.52 -21.26 1.94
N SER A 73 7.43 -21.11 2.71
CA SER A 73 6.49 -20.00 2.52
C SER A 73 7.16 -18.65 2.78
N ALA A 74 8.04 -18.55 3.78
CA ALA A 74 8.81 -17.33 4.02
C ALA A 74 9.71 -16.97 2.82
N TRP A 75 10.34 -17.97 2.19
CA TRP A 75 11.18 -17.78 1.01
C TRP A 75 10.39 -17.23 -0.19
N GLN A 76 9.12 -17.60 -0.36
CA GLN A 76 8.27 -17.05 -1.43
C GLN A 76 8.00 -15.54 -1.30
N LEU A 77 8.30 -14.94 -0.14
CA LEU A 77 8.18 -13.50 0.12
C LEU A 77 9.48 -12.73 -0.15
N VAL A 78 10.58 -13.45 -0.42
CA VAL A 78 11.87 -12.88 -0.81
C VAL A 78 11.83 -12.45 -2.26
N ASP A 79 12.47 -11.32 -2.52
CA ASP A 79 12.60 -10.69 -3.83
C ASP A 79 13.03 -11.71 -4.90
N PRO A 80 12.30 -11.82 -6.03
CA PRO A 80 12.63 -12.77 -7.10
C PRO A 80 14.05 -12.63 -7.65
N GLU A 81 14.59 -11.41 -7.72
CA GLU A 81 15.97 -11.17 -8.19
C GLU A 81 16.97 -11.75 -7.20
N TYR A 82 16.77 -11.52 -5.89
CA TYR A 82 17.58 -12.13 -4.84
C TYR A 82 17.53 -13.66 -4.91
N ARG A 83 16.34 -14.23 -5.11
CA ARG A 83 16.17 -15.69 -5.22
C ARG A 83 16.82 -16.28 -6.47
N ALA A 84 16.91 -15.52 -7.55
CA ALA A 84 17.61 -15.94 -8.76
C ALA A 84 19.13 -15.91 -8.57
N GLU A 85 19.65 -14.90 -7.86
CA GLU A 85 21.09 -14.77 -7.55
C GLU A 85 21.55 -15.77 -6.47
N GLN A 86 20.70 -16.03 -5.48
CA GLN A 86 20.96 -16.92 -4.35
C GLN A 86 19.80 -17.90 -4.17
N PRO A 87 19.69 -18.92 -5.06
CA PRO A 87 18.62 -19.89 -4.98
C PRO A 87 18.79 -20.77 -3.74
N MET A 88 17.71 -20.93 -2.97
CA MET A 88 17.67 -21.86 -1.85
C MET A 88 17.64 -23.30 -2.36
N THR A 89 18.53 -24.13 -1.82
CA THR A 89 18.61 -25.56 -2.09
C THR A 89 17.86 -26.38 -1.04
N ASP A 90 17.51 -27.62 -1.38
CA ASP A 90 16.90 -28.57 -0.44
C ASP A 90 17.77 -28.80 0.80
N LEU A 91 19.10 -28.79 0.62
CA LEU A 91 20.05 -28.90 1.73
C LEU A 91 19.93 -27.70 2.68
N GLU A 92 19.82 -26.48 2.16
CA GLU A 92 19.68 -25.28 2.98
C GLU A 92 18.33 -25.26 3.72
N PHE A 93 17.23 -25.66 3.05
CA PHE A 93 15.94 -25.85 3.72
C PHE A 93 16.03 -26.91 4.83
N GLY A 94 16.68 -28.05 4.56
CA GLY A 94 16.89 -29.11 5.54
C GLY A 94 17.68 -28.68 6.77
N ARG A 95 18.54 -27.64 6.67
CA ARG A 95 19.17 -27.07 7.85
C ARG A 95 18.14 -26.43 8.77
N TYR A 96 17.19 -25.66 8.23
CA TYR A 96 16.16 -25.00 9.03
C TYR A 96 15.29 -25.99 9.83
N GLU A 97 15.12 -27.22 9.34
CA GLU A 97 14.40 -28.28 10.06
C GLU A 97 15.08 -28.70 11.37
N GLN A 98 16.38 -28.47 11.52
CA GLN A 98 17.17 -28.84 12.71
C GLN A 98 16.97 -27.87 13.89
N VAL A 99 16.25 -26.77 13.67
CA VAL A 99 16.02 -25.75 14.68
C VAL A 99 14.52 -25.48 14.89
N GLN A 100 14.19 -24.91 16.04
CA GLN A 100 12.86 -24.42 16.36
C GLN A 100 12.95 -22.95 16.74
N VAL A 101 12.10 -22.12 16.15
CA VAL A 101 11.97 -20.72 16.57
C VAL A 101 11.14 -20.66 17.85
N SER A 102 11.75 -20.24 18.96
CA SER A 102 11.08 -20.05 20.26
C SER A 102 10.61 -18.60 20.46
N GLY A 103 11.13 -17.66 19.68
CA GLY A 103 10.77 -16.25 19.79
C GLY A 103 11.05 -15.46 18.53
N TYR A 104 10.17 -14.49 18.25
CA TYR A 104 10.31 -13.50 17.19
C TYR A 104 9.77 -12.18 17.73
N ARG A 105 10.64 -11.21 17.96
CA ARG A 105 10.31 -9.92 18.55
C ARG A 105 10.84 -8.78 17.69
N ASP A 106 9.94 -7.87 17.31
CA ASP A 106 10.32 -6.60 16.68
C ASP A 106 10.97 -5.68 17.73
N ILE A 107 12.16 -5.17 17.43
CA ILE A 107 12.88 -4.24 18.30
C ILE A 107 12.66 -2.80 17.87
N ASN A 108 12.79 -2.55 16.57
CA ASN A 108 12.56 -1.23 16.02
C ASN A 108 12.26 -1.31 14.52
N VAL A 109 11.51 -0.31 14.08
CA VAL A 109 11.20 -0.05 12.69
C VAL A 109 11.81 1.29 12.28
N SER A 110 12.34 1.37 11.07
CA SER A 110 12.88 2.58 10.47
C SER A 110 12.63 2.58 8.98
N ALA A 111 12.66 3.75 8.35
CA ALA A 111 12.63 3.88 6.90
C ALA A 111 13.97 4.45 6.44
N ASP A 112 14.55 3.84 5.41
CA ASP A 112 15.74 4.40 4.74
C ASP A 112 15.32 5.52 3.77
N PRO A 113 16.24 6.43 3.38
CA PRO A 113 15.93 7.55 2.48
C PRO A 113 15.39 7.13 1.10
N ASP A 114 15.68 5.90 0.67
CA ASP A 114 15.23 5.32 -0.59
C ASP A 114 13.81 4.74 -0.54
N GLY A 115 13.14 4.84 0.62
CA GLY A 115 11.80 4.30 0.84
C GLY A 115 11.80 2.82 1.27
N THR A 116 12.97 2.20 1.47
CA THR A 116 13.05 0.85 2.04
C THR A 116 12.62 0.88 3.51
N MET A 117 11.72 -0.02 3.87
CA MET A 117 11.27 -0.20 5.25
C MET A 117 12.14 -1.25 5.94
N VAL A 118 12.79 -0.87 7.04
CA VAL A 118 13.74 -1.69 7.77
C VAL A 118 13.17 -2.08 9.12
N ARG A 119 13.28 -3.37 9.48
CA ARG A 119 12.92 -3.87 10.82
C ARG A 119 14.08 -4.66 11.41
N ASN A 120 14.43 -4.36 12.66
CA ASN A 120 15.38 -5.17 13.40
C ASN A 120 14.63 -6.14 14.30
N ILE A 121 14.82 -7.43 14.05
CA ILE A 121 14.15 -8.52 14.72
C ILE A 121 15.12 -9.21 15.67
N GLU A 122 14.64 -9.54 16.86
CA GLU A 122 15.23 -10.54 17.73
C GLU A 122 14.60 -11.89 17.44
N LEU A 123 15.42 -12.86 17.10
CA LEU A 123 15.01 -14.25 16.98
C LEU A 123 15.58 -15.04 18.15
N ARG A 124 14.75 -15.88 18.75
CA ARG A 124 15.21 -16.93 19.67
C ARG A 124 15.02 -18.28 19.02
N VAL A 125 16.06 -19.09 19.08
CA VAL A 125 16.17 -20.33 18.31
C VAL A 125 16.71 -21.42 19.21
N ILE A 126 16.02 -22.55 19.24
CA ILE A 126 16.42 -23.77 19.94
C ILE A 126 16.99 -24.74 18.91
N ASN A 127 18.18 -25.26 19.17
CA ASN A 127 18.71 -26.40 18.42
C ASN A 127 18.00 -27.68 18.88
N LYS A 128 17.34 -28.40 17.96
CA LYS A 128 16.54 -29.59 18.29
C LYS A 128 17.38 -30.80 18.72
N HIS A 129 18.69 -30.79 18.50
CA HIS A 129 19.58 -31.89 18.90
C HIS A 129 20.21 -31.66 20.28
N THR A 130 20.56 -30.42 20.61
CA THR A 130 21.26 -30.09 21.87
C THR A 130 20.37 -29.45 22.92
N MET A 131 19.14 -29.06 22.56
CA MET A 131 18.22 -28.26 23.38
C MET A 131 18.80 -26.89 23.80
N ALA A 132 19.91 -26.46 23.21
CA ALA A 132 20.47 -25.15 23.48
C ALA A 132 19.64 -24.05 22.81
N GLU A 133 19.24 -23.04 23.59
CA GLU A 133 18.60 -21.83 23.08
C GLU A 133 19.64 -20.73 22.85
N ARG A 134 19.50 -20.00 21.74
CA ARG A 134 20.27 -18.80 21.43
C ARG A 134 19.38 -17.66 20.98
N THR A 135 19.91 -16.45 21.10
CA THR A 135 19.27 -15.23 20.58
C THR A 135 20.15 -14.64 19.48
N LEU A 136 19.55 -14.24 18.36
CA LEU A 136 20.24 -13.59 17.25
C LEU A 136 19.43 -12.40 16.71
N ARG A 137 20.13 -11.52 15.99
CA ARG A 137 19.53 -10.35 15.34
C ARG A 137 19.36 -10.63 13.85
N TYR A 138 18.21 -10.24 13.31
CA TYR A 138 17.94 -10.29 11.88
C TYR A 138 17.41 -8.94 11.42
N ARG A 139 18.00 -8.40 10.35
CA ARG A 139 17.65 -7.08 9.82
C ARG A 139 16.86 -7.26 8.52
N GLU A 140 15.54 -7.16 8.63
CA GLU A 140 14.65 -7.18 7.48
C GLU A 140 14.74 -5.87 6.71
N ARG A 141 14.76 -5.96 5.38
CA ARG A 141 14.62 -4.82 4.46
C ARG A 141 13.49 -5.13 3.49
N TRP A 142 12.47 -4.27 3.48
CA TRP A 142 11.28 -4.41 2.66
C TRP A 142 11.24 -3.30 1.63
N LYS A 143 11.12 -3.65 0.35
CA LYS A 143 11.05 -2.69 -0.75
C LYS A 143 9.73 -2.81 -1.49
N TRP A 144 9.11 -1.67 -1.82
CA TRP A 144 7.90 -1.64 -2.63
C TRP A 144 8.23 -1.83 -4.10
N ASP A 145 7.55 -2.78 -4.73
CA ASP A 145 7.53 -2.98 -6.16
C ASP A 145 6.23 -2.36 -6.73
N ALA A 146 6.40 -1.32 -7.55
CA ALA A 146 5.29 -0.59 -8.14
C ALA A 146 4.58 -1.36 -9.27
N GLU A 147 5.29 -2.27 -9.95
CA GLU A 147 4.75 -3.10 -11.02
C GLU A 147 3.91 -4.23 -10.44
N ALA A 148 4.49 -5.01 -9.51
CA ALA A 148 3.78 -6.08 -8.81
C ALA A 148 2.77 -5.56 -7.76
N LYS A 149 2.85 -4.27 -7.40
CA LYS A 149 2.03 -3.63 -6.35
C LYS A 149 2.10 -4.40 -5.02
N ARG A 150 3.31 -4.80 -4.65
CA ARG A 150 3.63 -5.67 -3.51
C ARG A 150 4.94 -5.21 -2.86
N TRP A 151 5.12 -5.57 -1.59
CA TRP A 151 6.41 -5.48 -0.91
C TRP A 151 7.17 -6.80 -1.00
N TRP A 152 8.47 -6.71 -1.24
CA TRP A 152 9.39 -7.85 -1.22
C TRP A 152 10.41 -7.69 -0.09
N LEU A 153 10.78 -8.81 0.52
CA LEU A 153 11.94 -8.86 1.40
C LEU A 153 13.19 -8.91 0.51
N VAL A 154 14.01 -7.86 0.52
CA VAL A 154 15.20 -7.75 -0.34
C VAL A 154 16.46 -8.29 0.31
N VAL A 155 16.29 -9.12 1.33
CA VAL A 155 17.33 -9.88 2.01
C VAL A 155 16.88 -11.33 2.07
N GLY A 156 17.81 -12.27 2.16
CA GLY A 156 17.48 -13.69 2.33
C GLY A 156 16.85 -14.00 3.68
N LEU A 157 16.52 -15.28 3.89
CA LEU A 157 16.10 -15.80 5.18
C LEU A 157 17.15 -15.52 6.27
N PRO A 158 16.77 -15.45 7.55
CA PRO A 158 17.72 -15.27 8.63
C PRO A 158 18.74 -16.42 8.66
N ASP A 159 20.02 -16.09 8.79
CA ASP A 159 21.04 -17.08 9.12
C ASP A 159 20.91 -17.44 10.60
N LEU A 160 20.32 -18.61 10.87
CA LEU A 160 20.05 -19.07 12.22
C LEU A 160 21.26 -19.75 12.87
N TRP A 161 22.43 -19.78 12.23
CA TRP A 161 23.64 -20.46 12.70
C TRP A 161 24.75 -19.53 13.17
N GLN A 162 24.60 -18.22 13.03
CA GLN A 162 25.59 -17.26 13.52
C GLN A 162 25.97 -17.52 14.99
N GLY A 163 27.27 -17.59 15.25
CA GLY A 163 27.84 -17.87 16.58
C GLY A 163 28.10 -19.35 16.91
N GLN A 164 28.02 -20.25 15.92
CA GLN A 164 28.54 -21.62 15.98
C GLN A 164 29.83 -21.78 15.19
#